data_AF-A0A0F6H4H3-F1
#
_entry.id   AF-A0A0F6H4H3-F1
#
_cell.length_a   1.000
_cell.length_b   1.000
_cell.length_c   1.000
_cell.angle_alpha   90.00
_cell.angle_beta   90.00
_cell.angle_gamma   90.00
#
_symmetry.space_group_name_H-M   'P 1'
#
loop_
_entity.id
_entity.type
_entity.pdbx_description
1 polymer ?
#
loop_
_entity_poly.entity_id
_entity_poly.type
_entity_poly.pdbx_seq_one_letter_code
_entity_poly.pdbx_strand_id
1 'polypeptide(L)'
;MIGGITPPIAPAGYIPPEIITGDTDRLLINDYEFPSATKITCRQEKRIQLTPIPGKKGTIKELTGYDDWNITVEFTVLAAVYGAGLLAAPSNPFVKTMIQKMKELRDIWESKETLSVTHAMLKAYGIKNVVCKSFQIPNSPIQYNQPITIVFVSDEEFDLDLASLDAKSSIVESTL
;
A
#
# COMPACT_ATOMS: atom_id res chain seq x y z
N MET A 1 36.54 -17.29 -28.14
CA MET A 1 35.15 -17.37 -28.65
C MET A 1 34.26 -17.57 -27.41
N ILE A 2 33.48 -16.56 -27.03
CA ILE A 2 32.72 -16.55 -25.77
C ILE A 2 31.54 -17.50 -25.91
N GLY A 3 31.52 -18.57 -25.12
CA GLY A 3 30.44 -19.55 -25.08
C GLY A 3 29.19 -18.92 -24.47
N GLY A 4 28.19 -18.65 -25.31
CA GLY A 4 26.87 -18.23 -24.85
C GLY A 4 26.21 -19.37 -24.09
N ILE A 5 26.03 -19.18 -22.78
CA ILE A 5 25.12 -19.99 -21.97
C ILE A 5 23.70 -19.71 -22.47
N THR A 6 23.17 -20.60 -23.30
CA THR A 6 21.74 -20.64 -23.58
C THR A 6 21.01 -20.86 -22.25
N PRO A 7 20.07 -19.98 -21.85
CA PRO A 7 19.27 -20.23 -20.67
C PRO A 7 18.50 -21.54 -20.86
N PRO A 8 18.29 -22.32 -19.78
CA PRO A 8 17.60 -23.60 -19.86
C PRO A 8 16.21 -23.39 -20.46
N ILE A 9 15.87 -24.21 -21.47
CA ILE A 9 14.57 -24.22 -22.12
C ILE A 9 13.54 -24.59 -21.05
N ALA A 10 12.79 -23.61 -20.57
CA ALA A 10 11.65 -23.87 -19.70
C ALA A 10 10.60 -24.68 -20.50
N PRO A 11 10.05 -25.77 -19.95
CA PRO A 11 9.05 -26.58 -20.64
C PRO A 11 7.82 -25.73 -20.98
N ALA A 12 7.20 -25.99 -22.13
CA ALA A 12 5.96 -25.30 -22.54
C ALA A 12 4.87 -25.55 -21.49
N GLY A 13 4.52 -24.51 -20.74
CA GLY A 13 3.64 -24.59 -19.56
C GLY A 13 4.32 -24.28 -18.22
N TYR A 14 5.62 -23.95 -18.21
CA TYR A 14 6.26 -23.36 -17.03
C TYR A 14 5.73 -21.94 -16.83
N ILE A 15 4.71 -21.84 -16.01
CA ILE A 15 4.34 -20.58 -15.41
C ILE A 15 5.34 -20.38 -14.25
N PRO A 16 6.12 -19.29 -14.21
CA PRO A 16 7.07 -19.08 -13.11
C PRO A 16 6.32 -19.17 -11.77
N PRO A 17 6.94 -19.73 -10.71
CA PRO A 17 6.29 -19.90 -9.40
C PRO A 17 5.72 -18.60 -8.82
N GLU A 18 6.28 -17.46 -9.24
CA GLU A 18 5.80 -16.10 -8.95
C GLU A 18 4.35 -15.86 -9.41
N ILE A 19 3.86 -16.62 -10.40
CA ILE A 19 2.54 -16.50 -11.01
C ILE A 19 1.59 -17.63 -10.55
N ILE A 20 2.08 -18.79 -10.09
CA ILE A 20 1.21 -19.94 -9.74
C ILE A 20 0.67 -19.88 -8.31
N THR A 21 1.39 -19.26 -7.36
CA THR A 21 0.94 -19.24 -5.96
C THR A 21 1.41 -17.97 -5.26
N GLY A 22 1.18 -16.82 -5.89
CA GLY A 22 1.41 -15.53 -5.24
C GLY A 22 0.39 -15.35 -4.13
N ASP A 23 0.78 -15.61 -2.89
CA ASP A 23 0.09 -15.26 -1.64
C ASP A 23 -0.06 -13.72 -1.45
N THR A 24 0.00 -12.97 -2.54
CA THR A 24 -0.22 -11.53 -2.61
C THR A 24 -1.53 -11.34 -3.34
N ASP A 25 -2.61 -11.35 -2.57
CA ASP A 25 -3.95 -10.98 -2.99
C ASP A 25 -3.96 -9.65 -3.75
N ARG A 26 -4.97 -9.43 -4.59
CA ARG A 26 -5.20 -8.10 -5.16
C ARG A 26 -5.47 -7.11 -4.04
N LEU A 27 -4.98 -5.88 -4.18
CA LEU A 27 -5.30 -4.82 -3.25
C LEU A 27 -6.76 -4.40 -3.46
N LEU A 28 -7.58 -4.56 -2.43
CA LEU A 28 -8.92 -3.99 -2.37
C LEU A 28 -8.93 -2.92 -1.28
N ILE A 29 -9.45 -1.75 -1.61
CA ILE A 29 -9.75 -0.68 -0.65
C ILE A 29 -11.23 -0.39 -0.75
N ASN A 30 -11.97 -0.70 0.32
CA ASN A 30 -13.43 -0.85 0.29
C ASN A 30 -13.86 -1.72 -0.91
N ASP A 31 -14.61 -1.15 -1.85
CA ASP A 31 -15.14 -1.83 -3.03
C ASP A 31 -14.29 -1.62 -4.30
N TYR A 32 -13.19 -0.85 -4.20
CA TYR A 32 -12.32 -0.59 -5.34
C TYR A 32 -11.17 -1.61 -5.41
N GLU A 33 -11.16 -2.35 -6.50
CA GLU A 33 -10.12 -3.32 -6.81
C GLU A 33 -9.02 -2.68 -7.66
N PHE A 34 -7.80 -2.71 -7.14
CA PHE A 34 -6.64 -2.19 -7.84
C PHE A 34 -6.15 -3.16 -8.93
N PRO A 35 -5.52 -2.66 -10.01
CA PRO A 35 -4.96 -3.51 -11.06
C PRO A 35 -3.89 -4.48 -10.53
N SER A 36 -3.72 -5.63 -11.19
CA SER A 36 -2.75 -6.67 -10.76
C SER A 36 -1.28 -6.22 -10.74
N ALA A 37 -0.93 -5.15 -11.45
CA ALA A 37 0.43 -4.60 -11.49
C ALA A 37 0.64 -3.46 -10.45
N THR A 38 -0.12 -3.47 -9.37
CA THR A 38 -0.02 -2.46 -8.31
C THR A 38 1.19 -2.73 -7.44
N LYS A 39 2.05 -1.72 -7.28
CA LYS A 39 3.20 -1.75 -6.39
C LYS A 39 2.82 -1.11 -5.07
N ILE A 40 3.03 -1.84 -3.98
CA ILE A 40 2.74 -1.39 -2.62
C ILE A 40 4.07 -1.25 -1.89
N THR A 41 4.29 -0.09 -1.27
CA THR A 41 5.44 0.17 -0.41
C THR A 41 4.94 0.56 0.97
N CYS A 42 5.34 -0.18 2.01
CA CYS A 42 4.99 0.12 3.39
C CYS A 42 6.23 0.59 4.14
N ARG A 43 6.10 1.68 4.89
CA ARG A 43 7.17 2.23 5.72
C ARG A 43 6.61 2.59 7.09
N GLN A 44 7.29 2.14 8.13
CA GLN A 44 7.09 2.56 9.50
C GLN A 44 8.44 2.90 10.10
N GLU A 45 8.49 3.94 10.93
CA GLU A 45 9.70 4.34 11.64
C GLU A 45 9.54 4.09 13.13
N LYS A 46 10.63 3.66 13.76
CA LYS A 46 10.72 3.61 15.22
C LYS A 46 11.13 4.99 15.71
N ARG A 47 10.39 5.54 16.65
CA ARG A 47 10.76 6.78 17.31
C ARG A 47 11.80 6.45 18.37
N ILE A 48 13.05 6.83 18.10
CA ILE A 48 14.20 6.58 18.99
C ILE A 48 14.81 7.91 19.40
N GLN A 49 14.75 8.21 20.69
CA GLN A 49 15.43 9.36 21.27
C GLN A 49 16.90 8.99 21.56
N LEU A 50 17.81 9.87 21.13
CA LEU A 50 19.25 9.68 21.27
C LEU A 50 19.80 10.69 22.27
N THR A 51 20.20 10.23 23.44
CA THR A 51 20.79 11.08 24.48
C THR A 51 22.31 10.87 24.52
N PRO A 52 23.13 11.91 24.26
CA PRO A 52 24.58 11.77 24.28
C PRO A 52 25.09 11.50 25.70
N ILE A 53 26.10 10.64 25.85
CA ILE A 53 26.71 10.35 27.16
C ILE A 53 27.80 11.39 27.44
N PRO A 54 27.67 12.25 28.47
CA PRO A 54 28.71 13.23 28.79
C PRO A 54 30.05 12.54 29.11
N GLY A 55 31.13 13.00 28.48
CA GLY A 55 32.48 12.50 28.74
C GLY A 55 32.82 11.14 28.13
N LYS A 56 31.93 10.51 27.35
CA LYS A 56 32.21 9.26 26.61
C LYS A 56 31.80 9.38 25.14
N LYS A 57 32.35 8.51 24.29
CA LYS A 57 31.86 8.35 22.91
C LYS A 57 30.67 7.39 22.94
N GLY A 58 29.48 7.89 22.60
CA GLY A 58 28.26 7.09 22.49
C GLY A 58 26.99 7.87 22.81
N THR A 59 25.85 7.25 22.50
CA THR A 59 24.51 7.74 22.84
C THR A 59 23.70 6.62 23.50
N ILE A 60 22.85 7.00 24.44
CA ILE A 60 21.78 6.14 24.97
C ILE A 60 20.63 6.22 23.97
N LYS A 61 20.05 5.07 23.60
CA LYS A 61 18.94 4.95 22.66
C LYS A 61 17.70 4.55 23.42
N GLU A 62 16.70 5.42 23.41
CA GLU A 62 15.42 5.19 24.09
C GLU A 62 14.35 5.04 23.02
N LEU A 63 13.70 3.87 22.96
CA LEU A 63 12.55 3.67 22.10
C LEU A 63 11.35 4.35 22.76
N THR A 64 10.85 5.42 22.15
CA THR A 64 9.71 6.19 22.67
C THR A 64 8.40 5.80 22.02
N GLY A 65 8.44 5.08 20.90
CA GLY A 65 7.26 4.55 20.24
C GLY A 65 7.49 4.18 18.79
N TYR A 66 6.39 4.00 18.08
CA TYR A 66 6.33 3.71 16.66
C TYR A 66 5.50 4.80 15.99
N ASP A 67 5.93 5.26 14.81
CA ASP A 67 5.09 6.11 13.98
C ASP A 67 4.06 5.27 13.22
N ASP A 68 3.06 5.92 12.62
CA ASP A 68 2.05 5.23 11.81
C ASP A 68 2.65 4.67 10.51
N TRP A 69 2.06 3.61 9.97
CA TRP A 69 2.46 3.07 8.68
C TRP A 69 2.10 4.05 7.57
N ASN A 70 3.09 4.47 6.79
CA ASN A 70 2.87 5.10 5.48
C ASN A 70 2.87 4.03 4.40
N ILE A 71 1.78 3.97 3.64
CA ILE A 71 1.56 2.99 2.60
C ILE A 71 1.44 3.74 1.28
N THR A 72 2.45 3.59 0.42
CA THR A 72 2.46 4.17 -0.92
C THR A 72 2.01 3.11 -1.91
N VAL A 73 0.96 3.41 -2.66
CA VAL A 73 0.38 2.55 -3.69
C VAL A 73 0.62 3.21 -5.04
N GLU A 74 1.41 2.56 -5.88
CA GLU A 74 1.75 3.01 -7.23
C GLU A 74 1.12 2.04 -8.24
N PHE A 75 0.31 2.54 -9.15
CA PHE A 75 -0.32 1.70 -10.17
C PHE A 75 -0.59 2.49 -11.44
N THR A 76 -0.94 1.76 -12.48
CA THR A 76 -1.26 2.31 -13.78
C THR A 76 -2.69 1.97 -14.15
N VAL A 77 -3.47 2.99 -14.49
CA VAL A 77 -4.78 2.81 -15.12
C VAL A 77 -4.58 2.76 -16.63
N LEU A 78 -4.93 1.61 -17.21
CA LEU A 78 -4.94 1.43 -18.67
C LEU A 78 -6.33 1.71 -19.24
N ALA A 79 -6.38 2.34 -20.40
CA ALA A 79 -7.62 2.43 -21.16
C ALA A 79 -8.05 1.02 -21.61
N ALA A 80 -9.31 0.67 -21.35
CA ALA A 80 -9.88 -0.67 -21.58
C ALA A 80 -9.89 -1.14 -23.05
N VAL A 81 -9.33 -0.36 -23.98
CA VAL A 81 -9.34 -0.61 -25.43
C VAL A 81 -8.22 -1.56 -25.86
N TYR A 82 -7.16 -1.75 -25.06
CA TYR A 82 -5.94 -2.46 -25.48
C TYR A 82 -5.70 -3.81 -24.78
N GLY A 83 -6.76 -4.61 -24.57
CA GLY A 83 -6.64 -5.94 -23.94
C GLY A 83 -7.48 -7.06 -24.53
N ALA A 84 -8.50 -6.75 -25.32
CA ALA A 84 -9.29 -7.76 -26.03
C ALA A 84 -9.64 -7.21 -27.41
N GLY A 85 -8.78 -7.50 -28.39
CA GLY A 85 -9.01 -7.09 -29.78
C GLY A 85 -10.43 -7.45 -30.22
N LEU A 86 -11.15 -6.51 -30.85
CA LEU A 86 -12.50 -6.62 -31.45
C LEU A 86 -13.64 -7.24 -30.59
N LEU A 87 -13.35 -7.83 -29.42
CA LEU A 87 -14.27 -8.52 -28.53
C LEU A 87 -14.54 -7.75 -27.22
N ALA A 88 -13.69 -6.77 -26.87
CA ALA A 88 -14.10 -5.70 -25.96
C ALA A 88 -14.97 -4.70 -26.72
N ALA A 89 -16.17 -5.13 -27.07
CA ALA A 89 -17.18 -4.21 -27.54
C ALA A 89 -17.43 -3.15 -26.45
N PRO A 90 -17.61 -1.87 -26.80
CA PRO A 90 -18.00 -0.81 -25.85
C PRO A 90 -19.38 -1.04 -25.20
N SER A 91 -20.02 -2.17 -25.50
CA SER A 91 -21.34 -2.60 -25.03
C SER A 91 -21.31 -3.57 -23.85
N ASN A 92 -20.15 -3.93 -23.30
CA ASN A 92 -20.10 -4.69 -22.04
C ASN A 92 -20.14 -3.74 -20.83
N PRO A 93 -21.26 -3.65 -20.09
CA PRO A 93 -21.42 -2.72 -18.97
C PRO A 93 -20.46 -2.99 -17.79
N PHE A 94 -19.79 -4.15 -17.78
CA PHE A 94 -18.80 -4.51 -16.76
C PHE A 94 -17.40 -3.98 -17.07
N VAL A 95 -17.14 -3.46 -18.28
CA VAL A 95 -15.84 -2.89 -18.67
C VAL A 95 -15.84 -1.40 -18.39
N LYS A 96 -15.34 -1.01 -17.21
CA LYS A 96 -15.23 0.40 -16.80
C LYS A 96 -14.23 1.15 -17.67
N THR A 97 -14.64 2.32 -18.17
CA THR A 97 -13.76 3.22 -18.91
C THR A 97 -12.69 3.83 -17.99
N MET A 98 -11.59 4.33 -18.56
CA MET A 98 -10.54 5.01 -17.79
C MET A 98 -11.10 6.19 -16.99
N ILE A 99 -12.02 6.96 -17.57
CA ILE A 99 -12.69 8.09 -16.90
C ILE A 99 -13.51 7.61 -15.71
N GLN A 100 -14.22 6.48 -15.84
CA GLN A 100 -15.01 5.91 -14.75
C GLN A 100 -14.11 5.44 -13.60
N LYS A 101 -12.99 4.76 -13.91
CA LYS A 101 -11.99 4.41 -12.89
C LYS A 101 -11.42 5.64 -12.19
N MET A 102 -11.16 6.72 -12.93
CA MET A 102 -10.71 7.98 -12.33
C MET A 102 -11.76 8.64 -11.43
N LYS A 103 -13.06 8.47 -11.71
CA LYS A 103 -14.13 8.93 -10.81
C LYS A 103 -14.15 8.12 -9.51
N GLU A 104 -14.05 6.80 -9.59
CA GLU A 104 -14.00 5.95 -8.39
C GLU A 104 -12.78 6.27 -7.52
N LEU A 105 -11.62 6.53 -8.15
CA LEU A 105 -10.44 6.98 -7.42
C LEU A 105 -10.60 8.36 -6.78
N ARG A 106 -11.39 9.25 -7.39
CA ARG A 106 -11.76 10.53 -6.77
C ARG A 106 -12.64 10.28 -5.55
N ASP A 107 -13.58 9.34 -5.61
CA ASP A 107 -14.45 9.02 -4.48
C ASP A 107 -13.62 8.50 -3.27
N ILE A 108 -12.59 7.68 -3.53
CA ILE A 108 -11.61 7.25 -2.51
C ILE A 108 -10.82 8.44 -1.94
N TRP A 109 -10.51 9.44 -2.75
CA TRP A 109 -9.81 10.64 -2.29
C TRP A 109 -10.73 11.54 -1.45
N GLU A 110 -12.00 11.67 -1.83
CA GLU A 110 -12.98 12.53 -1.16
C GLU A 110 -13.57 11.90 0.11
N SER A 111 -13.42 10.59 0.31
CA SER A 111 -13.86 9.91 1.52
C SER A 111 -13.13 10.45 2.75
N LYS A 112 -13.91 10.94 3.72
CA LYS A 112 -13.42 11.41 5.03
C LYS A 112 -13.35 10.31 6.08
N GLU A 113 -13.90 9.14 5.74
CA GLU A 113 -13.99 7.98 6.61
C GLU A 113 -12.76 7.10 6.44
N THR A 114 -12.54 6.24 7.43
CA THR A 114 -11.51 5.20 7.37
C THR A 114 -11.85 4.20 6.27
N LEU A 115 -10.86 3.88 5.44
CA LEU A 115 -10.99 2.94 4.35
C LEU A 115 -10.51 1.57 4.80
N SER A 116 -11.34 0.55 4.61
CA SER A 116 -10.97 -0.84 4.89
C SER A 116 -10.03 -1.36 3.80
N VAL A 117 -8.97 -2.05 4.20
CA VAL A 117 -7.97 -2.58 3.27
C VAL A 117 -7.90 -4.09 3.36
N THR A 118 -8.02 -4.73 2.20
CA THR A 118 -7.83 -6.17 2.05
C THR A 118 -6.63 -6.42 1.16
N HIS A 119 -5.55 -6.89 1.77
CA HIS A 119 -4.35 -7.39 1.09
C HIS A 119 -3.56 -8.26 2.06
N ALA A 120 -3.13 -9.45 1.63
CA ALA A 120 -2.46 -10.43 2.49
C ALA A 120 -1.24 -9.84 3.22
N MET A 121 -0.36 -9.12 2.51
CA MET A 121 0.82 -8.49 3.10
C MET A 121 0.45 -7.41 4.15
N LEU A 122 -0.55 -6.57 3.87
CA LEU A 122 -0.92 -5.48 4.77
C LEU A 122 -1.56 -6.03 6.05
N LYS A 123 -2.41 -7.05 5.89
CA LYS A 123 -3.01 -7.80 6.99
C LYS A 123 -1.97 -8.50 7.86
N ALA A 124 -0.92 -9.06 7.26
CA ALA A 124 0.20 -9.65 8.00
C ALA A 124 0.96 -8.62 8.86
N TYR A 125 1.01 -7.35 8.43
CA TYR A 125 1.55 -6.25 9.22
C TYR A 125 0.55 -5.64 10.22
N GLY A 126 -0.66 -6.20 10.35
CA GLY A 126 -1.69 -5.71 11.26
C GLY A 126 -2.52 -4.55 10.72
N ILE A 127 -2.23 -4.07 9.50
CA ILE A 127 -2.90 -2.94 8.89
C ILE A 127 -4.26 -3.40 8.33
N LYS A 128 -5.34 -2.86 8.88
CA LYS A 128 -6.72 -3.16 8.45
C LYS A 128 -7.44 -1.94 7.89
N ASN A 129 -7.22 -0.79 8.51
CA ASN A 129 -7.86 0.47 8.13
C ASN A 129 -6.78 1.47 7.75
N VAL A 130 -7.09 2.31 6.76
CA VAL A 130 -6.21 3.38 6.31
C VAL A 130 -6.99 4.65 5.99
N VAL A 131 -6.30 5.78 6.04
CA VAL A 131 -6.82 7.08 5.61
C VAL A 131 -5.98 7.60 4.45
N CYS A 132 -6.64 8.15 3.43
CA CYS A 132 -5.95 8.71 2.29
C CYS A 132 -5.31 10.06 2.63
N LYS A 133 -3.99 10.18 2.44
CA LYS A 133 -3.20 11.38 2.78
C LYS A 133 -2.82 12.21 1.57
N SER A 134 -2.41 11.57 0.47
CA SER A 134 -2.06 12.28 -0.75
C SER A 134 -2.39 11.49 -2.00
N PHE A 135 -2.72 12.22 -3.05
CA PHE A 135 -3.17 11.67 -4.32
C PHE A 135 -2.48 12.42 -5.46
N GLN A 136 -1.67 11.71 -6.24
CA GLN A 136 -0.85 12.27 -7.31
C GLN A 136 -1.22 11.62 -8.65
N ILE A 137 -1.67 12.46 -9.58
CA ILE A 137 -1.95 12.08 -10.96
C ILE A 137 -1.05 12.93 -11.87
N PRO A 138 0.18 12.48 -12.18
CA PRO A 138 1.01 13.17 -13.16
C PRO A 138 0.40 13.08 -14.55
N ASN A 139 0.58 14.08 -15.41
CA ASN A 139 0.14 13.96 -16.80
C ASN A 139 0.99 12.89 -17.52
N SER A 140 0.33 11.92 -18.15
CA SER A 140 1.04 10.89 -18.91
C SER A 140 1.32 11.34 -20.34
N PRO A 141 2.51 11.08 -20.89
CA PRO A 141 2.76 11.29 -22.31
C PRO A 141 1.94 10.35 -23.21
N ILE A 142 1.42 9.25 -22.66
CA ILE A 142 0.69 8.21 -23.39
C ILE A 142 -0.78 8.22 -22.97
N GLN A 143 -1.68 8.49 -23.91
CA GLN A 143 -3.11 8.71 -23.64
C GLN A 143 -3.85 7.51 -23.03
N TYR A 144 -3.36 6.29 -23.26
CA TYR A 144 -3.99 5.05 -22.76
C TYR A 144 -3.35 4.49 -21.48
N ASN A 145 -2.39 5.20 -20.91
CA ASN A 145 -1.63 4.77 -19.74
C ASN A 145 -1.55 5.94 -18.77
N GLN A 146 -2.24 5.86 -17.65
CA GLN A 146 -2.22 6.89 -16.62
C GLN A 146 -1.58 6.34 -15.35
N PRO A 147 -0.32 6.70 -15.03
CA PRO A 147 0.28 6.35 -13.75
C PRO A 147 -0.36 7.19 -12.64
N ILE A 148 -0.60 6.56 -11.50
CA ILE A 148 -1.22 7.18 -10.31
C ILE A 148 -0.45 6.69 -9.08
N THR A 149 -0.20 7.62 -8.17
CA THR A 149 0.40 7.34 -6.87
C THR A 149 -0.51 7.85 -5.78
N ILE A 150 -0.83 6.98 -4.82
CA ILE A 150 -1.65 7.30 -3.65
C ILE A 150 -0.84 6.99 -2.41
N VAL A 151 -0.87 7.87 -1.43
CA VAL A 151 -0.27 7.63 -0.12
C VAL A 151 -1.37 7.55 0.91
N PHE A 152 -1.39 6.43 1.63
CA PHE A 152 -2.27 6.17 2.74
C PHE A 152 -1.47 6.15 4.05
N VAL A 153 -2.16 6.43 5.15
CA VAL A 153 -1.65 6.27 6.51
C VAL A 153 -2.51 5.23 7.21
N SER A 154 -1.90 4.29 7.94
CA SER A 154 -2.66 3.34 8.75
C SER A 154 -3.45 4.07 9.82
N ASP A 155 -4.69 3.64 10.02
CA ASP A 155 -5.48 4.06 11.17
C ASP A 155 -5.76 2.84 12.03
N GLU A 156 -5.53 2.99 13.33
CA GLU A 156 -5.84 1.98 14.33
C GLU A 156 -6.88 2.58 15.27
N GLU A 157 -7.95 1.83 15.53
CA GLU A 157 -8.97 2.27 16.49
C GLU A 157 -8.35 2.27 17.89
N PHE A 158 -8.04 3.45 18.40
CA PHE A 158 -7.63 3.63 19.79
C PHE A 158 -8.87 3.83 20.66
N ASP A 159 -9.08 2.91 21.60
CA ASP A 159 -10.04 3.12 22.67
C ASP A 159 -9.47 4.15 23.67
N LEU A 160 -10.00 5.37 23.59
CA LEU A 160 -9.55 6.51 24.41
C LEU A 160 -9.77 6.24 25.91
N ASP A 161 -10.76 5.43 26.27
CA ASP A 161 -11.07 5.14 27.67
C ASP A 161 -9.99 4.25 28.29
N LEU A 162 -9.54 3.21 27.56
CA LEU A 162 -8.43 2.35 27.98
C LEU A 162 -7.10 3.11 28.03
N ALA A 163 -6.81 3.96 27.03
CA ALA A 163 -5.59 4.77 27.01
C ALA A 163 -5.52 5.74 28.21
N SER A 164 -6.66 6.29 28.64
CA SER A 164 -6.72 7.16 29.81
C SER A 164 -6.51 6.42 31.14
N LEU A 165 -6.87 5.13 31.21
CA LEU A 165 -6.66 4.27 32.36
C LEU A 165 -5.18 3.86 32.49
N ASP A 166 -4.53 3.51 31.38
CA ASP A 166 -3.10 3.17 31.34
C ASP A 166 -2.19 4.39 31.60
N ALA A 167 -2.58 5.56 31.12
CA ALA A 167 -1.90 6.81 31.46
C ALA A 167 -2.00 7.14 32.96
N LYS A 168 -3.12 6.79 33.62
CA LYS A 168 -3.29 7.01 35.06
C LYS A 168 -2.53 5.99 35.90
N SER A 169 -2.44 4.73 35.48
CA SER A 169 -1.70 3.70 36.23
C SER A 169 -0.19 3.92 36.20
N SER A 170 0.36 4.33 35.04
CA SER A 170 1.80 4.63 34.89
C SER A 170 2.28 5.84 35.73
N ILE A 171 1.41 6.82 36.00
CA ILE A 171 1.73 7.95 36.89
C ILE A 171 1.85 7.50 38.35
N VAL A 172 1.04 6.53 38.77
CA VAL A 172 1.03 6.00 40.14
C VAL A 172 2.27 5.14 40.42
N GLU A 173 2.78 4.40 39.43
CA GLU A 173 4.02 3.61 39.58
C GLU A 173 5.29 4.46 39.61
N SER A 174 5.27 5.68 39.03
CA SER A 174 6.43 6.60 39.08
C SER A 174 6.53 7.44 40.36
N THR A 175 5.58 7.31 41.29
CA THR A 175 5.53 8.06 42.56
C THR A 175 5.82 7.23 43.82
N LEU A 176 6.20 5.96 43.64
CA LEU A 176 6.73 5.08 44.69
C LEU A 176 8.23 4.86 44.52
#